data_AF-A0A2R6T844-F1
#
_entry.id   AF-A0A2R6T844-F1
#
_cell.length_a   1.000
_cell.length_b   1.000
_cell.length_c   1.000
_cell.angle_alpha   90.00
_cell.angle_beta   90.00
_cell.angle_gamma   90.00
#
_symmetry.space_group_name_H-M   'P 1'
#
loop_
_entity.id
_entity.type
_entity.pdbx_description
1 polymer ?
#
loop_
_entity_poly.entity_id
_entity_poly.type
_entity_poly.pdbx_seq_one_letter_code
_entity_poly.pdbx_strand_id
1 'polypeptide(L)'
;MKSELTTLMDLDVYTNKGRYIGKTEDVVLDIKEKKVSKLAVSNLNSMLKEEFDGSSGILIPYRWVLSVGDIIITKKLPRDINIEETEEEEEKESKEEEETEEEEETEVEEEKKQKKKKGLFEY
;
A
#
# COMPACT_ATOMS: atom_id res chain seq x y z
N MET A 1 -5.52 16.20 -1.87
CA MET A 1 -5.76 16.43 -3.32
C MET A 1 -7.10 15.83 -3.69
N LYS A 2 -7.89 16.48 -4.55
CA LYS A 2 -9.10 15.87 -5.14
C LYS A 2 -8.65 15.12 -6.39
N SER A 3 -8.72 13.80 -6.37
CA SER A 3 -8.50 12.98 -7.57
C SER A 3 -9.84 12.90 -8.31
N GLU A 4 -9.88 13.33 -9.57
CA GLU A 4 -11.06 13.14 -10.41
C GLU A 4 -11.14 11.65 -10.79
N LEU A 5 -12.24 10.99 -10.43
CA LEU A 5 -12.41 9.54 -10.66
C LEU A 5 -12.29 9.16 -12.13
N THR A 6 -12.73 10.04 -13.02
CA THR A 6 -12.66 9.89 -14.46
C THR A 6 -11.22 9.77 -14.96
N THR A 7 -10.24 10.37 -14.26
CA THR A 7 -8.83 10.30 -14.64
C THR A 7 -8.23 8.91 -14.41
N LEU A 8 -8.84 8.06 -13.57
CA LEU A 8 -8.33 6.72 -13.28
C LEU A 8 -8.76 5.67 -14.32
N MET A 9 -9.70 6.01 -15.20
CA MET A 9 -10.24 5.06 -16.18
C MET A 9 -9.28 4.91 -17.37
N ASP A 10 -9.23 3.70 -17.92
CA ASP A 10 -8.44 3.34 -19.10
C ASP A 10 -6.92 3.59 -18.98
N LEU A 11 -6.41 3.80 -17.76
CA LEU A 11 -4.98 3.96 -17.54
C LEU A 11 -4.25 2.62 -17.52
N ASP A 12 -3.02 2.63 -18.03
CA ASP A 12 -2.14 1.47 -17.99
C ASP A 12 -1.47 1.39 -16.61
N VAL A 13 -1.51 0.20 -16.02
CA VAL A 13 -1.01 -0.06 -14.66
C VAL A 13 0.32 -0.80 -14.72
N TYR A 14 1.32 -0.25 -14.02
CA TYR A 14 2.68 -0.79 -13.95
C TYR A 14 3.11 -0.98 -12.50
N THR A 15 3.97 -1.96 -12.27
CA THR A 15 4.70 -2.07 -11.00
C THR A 15 5.81 -1.03 -10.91
N ASN A 16 6.30 -0.76 -9.70
CA ASN A 16 7.52 0.03 -9.46
C ASN A 16 8.79 -0.50 -10.16
N LYS A 17 8.78 -1.72 -10.70
CA LYS A 17 9.85 -2.31 -11.52
C LYS A 17 9.63 -2.17 -13.03
N GLY A 18 8.57 -1.47 -13.45
CA GLY A 18 8.23 -1.29 -14.87
C GLY A 18 7.56 -2.49 -15.53
N ARG A 19 7.15 -3.53 -14.76
CA ARG A 19 6.33 -4.62 -15.30
C ARG A 19 4.90 -4.15 -15.54
N TYR A 20 4.39 -4.34 -16.76
CA TYR A 20 2.99 -4.09 -17.11
C TYR A 20 2.07 -5.10 -16.44
N ILE A 21 1.03 -4.60 -15.77
CA ILE A 21 0.03 -5.41 -15.09
C ILE A 21 -1.20 -5.60 -15.98
N GLY A 22 -1.82 -4.49 -16.39
CA GLY A 22 -3.07 -4.47 -17.11
C GLY A 22 -3.58 -3.03 -17.28
N LYS A 23 -4.86 -2.90 -17.61
CA LYS A 23 -5.54 -1.60 -17.79
C LYS A 23 -6.66 -1.46 -16.76
N THR A 24 -6.81 -0.27 -16.19
CA THR A 24 -7.91 0.02 -15.26
C THR A 24 -9.23 0.10 -16.03
N GLU A 25 -10.18 -0.76 -15.67
CA GLU A 25 -11.52 -0.79 -16.27
C GLU A 25 -12.54 -0.06 -15.38
N ASP A 26 -12.40 -0.21 -14.06
CA ASP A 26 -13.34 0.38 -13.11
C ASP A 26 -12.66 0.69 -11.75
N VAL A 27 -13.36 1.42 -10.89
CA VAL A 27 -12.91 1.80 -9.55
C VAL A 27 -13.98 1.48 -8.51
N VAL A 28 -13.58 0.79 -7.44
CA VAL A 28 -14.44 0.50 -6.30
C VAL A 28 -14.36 1.66 -5.32
N LEU A 29 -15.50 2.25 -5.01
CA LEU A 29 -15.63 3.38 -4.09
C LEU A 29 -16.19 2.92 -2.76
N ASP A 30 -15.61 3.43 -1.67
CA ASP A 30 -16.24 3.39 -0.37
C ASP A 30 -17.20 4.58 -0.24
N ILE A 31 -18.49 4.28 -0.15
CA ILE A 31 -19.58 5.28 -0.06
C ILE A 31 -19.57 5.99 1.30
N LYS A 32 -19.12 5.31 2.37
CA LYS A 32 -19.06 5.88 3.72
C LYS A 32 -17.92 6.88 3.82
N GLU A 33 -16.75 6.49 3.37
CA GLU A 33 -15.52 7.30 3.40
C GLU A 33 -15.44 8.33 2.25
N LYS A 34 -16.25 8.15 1.18
CA LYS A 34 -16.19 8.91 -0.08
C LYS A 34 -14.80 8.89 -0.73
N LYS A 35 -14.12 7.74 -0.67
CA LYS A 35 -12.77 7.52 -1.20
C LYS A 35 -12.75 6.34 -2.15
N VAL A 36 -11.72 6.27 -2.98
CA VAL A 36 -11.40 5.10 -3.80
C VAL A 36 -10.82 4.02 -2.89
N SER A 37 -11.45 2.86 -2.86
CA SER A 37 -11.01 1.71 -2.08
C SER A 37 -10.10 0.80 -2.91
N LYS A 38 -10.57 0.36 -4.08
CA LYS A 38 -9.84 -0.58 -4.95
C LYS A 38 -9.94 -0.15 -6.41
N LEU A 39 -8.94 -0.50 -7.22
CA LEU A 39 -8.92 -0.37 -8.67
C LEU A 39 -9.21 -1.74 -9.29
N ALA A 40 -10.15 -1.80 -10.22
CA ALA A 40 -10.40 -2.99 -11.02
C ALA A 40 -9.53 -2.93 -12.27
N VAL A 41 -8.57 -3.84 -12.35
CA VAL A 41 -7.62 -3.94 -13.47
C VAL A 41 -7.94 -5.18 -14.27
N SER A 42 -8.20 -5.00 -15.56
CA SER A 42 -8.46 -6.09 -16.49
C SER A 42 -7.40 -6.10 -17.60
N ASN A 43 -7.59 -7.01 -18.56
CA ASN A 43 -6.65 -7.24 -19.66
C ASN A 43 -5.21 -7.48 -19.18
N LEU A 44 -5.11 -8.39 -18.20
CA LEU A 44 -3.84 -8.74 -17.57
C LEU A 44 -2.84 -9.30 -18.58
N ASN A 45 -1.56 -9.02 -18.36
CA ASN A 45 -0.47 -9.67 -19.07
C ASN A 45 -0.60 -11.21 -18.94
N SER A 46 -0.33 -11.96 -20.00
CA SER A 46 -0.38 -13.43 -20.01
C SER A 46 0.42 -14.06 -18.86
N MET A 47 1.59 -13.50 -18.51
CA MET A 47 2.38 -13.98 -17.37
C MET A 47 1.64 -13.82 -16.04
N LEU A 48 0.91 -12.73 -15.85
CA LEU A 48 0.15 -12.47 -14.62
C LEU A 48 -1.15 -13.28 -14.58
N LYS A 49 -1.77 -13.57 -15.74
CA LYS A 49 -2.94 -14.47 -15.79
C LYS A 49 -2.60 -15.86 -15.27
N GLU A 50 -1.40 -16.37 -15.59
CA GLU A 50 -0.92 -17.65 -15.06
C GLU A 50 -0.68 -17.57 -13.54
N GLU A 51 -0.17 -16.44 -13.04
CA GLU A 51 0.05 -16.20 -11.61
C GLU A 51 -1.28 -16.10 -10.83
N PHE A 52 -2.37 -15.62 -11.44
CA PHE A 52 -3.68 -15.41 -10.81
C PHE A 52 -4.77 -16.41 -11.28
N ASP A 53 -4.39 -17.68 -11.49
CA ASP A 53 -5.30 -18.79 -11.81
C ASP A 53 -6.26 -18.54 -12.99
N GLY A 54 -5.78 -17.84 -14.02
CA GLY A 54 -6.54 -17.54 -15.23
C GLY A 54 -7.63 -16.47 -15.06
N SER A 55 -7.66 -15.75 -13.94
CA SER A 55 -8.59 -14.64 -13.74
C SER A 55 -8.44 -13.56 -14.84
N SER A 56 -9.57 -13.02 -15.30
CA SER A 56 -9.62 -11.99 -16.34
C SER A 56 -9.24 -10.60 -15.85
N GLY A 57 -9.16 -10.41 -14.53
CA GLY A 57 -8.81 -9.16 -13.87
C GLY A 57 -8.51 -9.34 -12.38
N ILE A 58 -7.91 -8.33 -11.78
CA ILE A 58 -7.56 -8.25 -10.35
C ILE A 58 -8.10 -6.97 -9.73
N LEU A 59 -8.37 -7.01 -8.43
CA LEU A 59 -8.68 -5.83 -7.62
C LEU A 59 -7.41 -5.39 -6.88
N ILE A 60 -6.96 -4.16 -7.12
CA ILE A 60 -5.77 -3.58 -6.48
C ILE A 60 -6.22 -2.55 -5.45
N PRO A 61 -5.92 -2.71 -4.15
CA PRO A 61 -6.17 -1.67 -3.15
C PRO A 61 -5.52 -0.34 -3.55
N TYR A 62 -6.27 0.76 -3.45
CA TYR A 62 -5.76 2.09 -3.81
C TYR A 62 -4.56 2.50 -2.94
N ARG A 63 -4.43 1.92 -1.73
CA ARG A 63 -3.28 2.08 -0.83
C ARG A 63 -1.94 1.69 -1.46
N TRP A 64 -1.94 0.70 -2.35
CA TRP A 64 -0.70 0.23 -3.00
C TRP A 64 -0.30 1.10 -4.19
N VAL A 65 -1.20 1.99 -4.64
CA VAL A 65 -0.93 2.94 -5.71
C VAL A 65 0.05 3.99 -5.20
N LEU A 66 1.21 4.05 -5.83
CA LEU A 66 2.26 5.02 -5.53
C LEU A 66 2.01 6.35 -6.23
N SER A 67 1.56 6.32 -7.48
CA SER A 67 1.39 7.53 -8.29
C SER A 67 0.35 7.32 -9.38
N VAL A 68 -0.38 8.39 -9.68
CA VAL A 68 -1.41 8.46 -10.73
C VAL A 68 -1.12 9.68 -11.60
N GLY A 69 -1.01 9.44 -12.91
CA GLY A 69 -0.86 10.46 -13.95
C GLY A 69 -1.35 9.89 -15.28
N ASP A 70 -0.54 9.93 -16.33
CA ASP A 70 -0.82 9.22 -17.59
C ASP A 70 -0.75 7.69 -17.46
N ILE A 71 -0.06 7.22 -16.42
CA ILE A 71 0.03 5.81 -16.03
C ILE A 71 -0.17 5.68 -14.53
N ILE A 72 -0.54 4.48 -14.09
CA ILE A 72 -0.65 4.14 -12.67
C ILE A 72 0.57 3.30 -12.28
N ILE A 73 1.27 3.72 -11.23
CA ILE A 73 2.37 2.94 -10.64
C ILE A 73 1.90 2.36 -9.32
N THR A 74 2.01 1.04 -9.16
CA THR A 74 1.69 0.33 -7.92
C THR A 74 2.94 -0.31 -7.30
N LYS A 75 2.88 -0.54 -5.98
CA LYS A 75 3.82 -1.39 -5.27
C LYS A 75 3.71 -2.85 -5.77
N LYS A 76 4.62 -3.70 -5.31
CA LYS A 76 4.62 -5.12 -5.64
C LYS A 76 3.30 -5.75 -5.14
N LEU A 77 2.57 -6.39 -6.04
CA LEU A 77 1.41 -7.19 -5.69
C LEU A 77 1.87 -8.43 -4.87
N PRO A 78 1.32 -8.69 -3.68
CA PRO A 78 1.48 -9.96 -3.00
C PRO A 78 0.84 -11.06 -3.87
N ARG A 79 1.36 -12.28 -3.74
CA ARG A 79 0.96 -13.42 -4.59
C ARG A 79 -0.46 -13.90 -4.28
N ASP A 80 -0.96 -13.59 -3.09
CA ASP A 80 -2.24 -14.05 -2.58
C ASP A 80 -3.21 -12.87 -2.46
N ILE A 81 -3.59 -12.25 -3.59
CA ILE A 81 -4.64 -11.24 -3.57
C ILE A 81 -6.00 -11.95 -3.62
N ASN A 82 -6.32 -12.70 -2.57
CA ASN A 82 -7.67 -13.21 -2.38
C ASN A 82 -8.50 -12.14 -1.66
N ILE A 83 -9.64 -11.78 -2.23
CA ILE A 83 -10.39 -10.55 -1.92
C ILE A 83 -10.98 -10.60 -0.49
N GLU A 84 -10.94 -11.76 0.18
CA GLU A 84 -11.50 -12.00 1.51
C GLU A 84 -10.52 -11.74 2.67
N GLU A 85 -9.21 -11.56 2.44
CA GLU A 85 -8.20 -11.45 3.53
C GLU A 85 -7.68 -10.02 3.78
N THR A 86 -8.28 -9.00 3.13
CA THR A 86 -7.77 -7.62 3.19
C THR A 86 -8.05 -6.87 4.50
N GLU A 87 -8.94 -7.36 5.37
CA GLU A 87 -9.17 -6.75 6.69
C GLU A 87 -8.14 -7.20 7.74
N GLU A 88 -7.53 -8.38 7.59
CA GLU A 88 -6.57 -8.91 8.57
C GLU A 88 -5.13 -8.42 8.34
N GLU A 89 -4.72 -8.12 7.10
CA GLU A 89 -3.41 -7.53 6.82
C GLU A 89 -3.33 -6.06 7.28
N GLU A 90 -4.43 -5.31 7.21
CA GLU A 90 -4.50 -3.91 7.69
C GLU A 90 -4.33 -3.81 9.21
N GLU A 91 -4.79 -4.81 9.98
CA GLU A 91 -4.53 -4.88 11.43
C GLU A 91 -3.11 -5.31 11.80
N LYS A 92 -2.39 -6.01 10.91
CA LYS A 92 -1.02 -6.47 11.17
C LYS A 92 0.01 -5.39 10.87
N GLU A 93 -0.10 -4.71 9.72
CA GLU A 93 0.79 -3.58 9.39
C GLU A 93 0.62 -2.41 10.37
N SER A 94 -0.60 -2.12 10.83
CA SER A 94 -0.83 -1.05 11.82
C SER A 94 -0.26 -1.39 13.21
N LYS A 95 -0.29 -2.65 13.64
CA LYS A 95 0.32 -3.10 14.91
C LYS A 95 1.85 -3.10 14.83
N GLU A 96 2.44 -3.50 13.71
CA GLU A 96 3.90 -3.45 13.53
C GLU A 96 4.45 -2.02 13.45
N GLU A 97 3.71 -1.07 12.87
CA GLU A 97 4.07 0.36 12.87
C GLU A 97 3.92 0.98 14.28
N GLU A 98 2.90 0.63 15.06
CA GLU A 98 2.77 1.09 16.46
C GLU A 98 3.85 0.51 17.39
N GLU A 99 4.20 -0.78 17.24
CA GLU A 99 5.25 -1.43 18.05
C GLU A 99 6.64 -0.85 17.75
N THR A 100 6.93 -0.49 16.49
CA THR A 100 8.22 0.12 16.12
C THR A 100 8.35 1.57 16.59
N GLU A 101 7.25 2.33 16.63
CA GLU A 101 7.26 3.69 17.19
C GLU A 101 7.43 3.68 18.73
N GLU A 102 6.81 2.73 19.45
CA GLU A 102 6.98 2.60 20.90
C GLU A 102 8.42 2.19 21.28
N GLU A 103 9.06 1.31 20.52
CA GLU A 103 10.46 0.91 20.76
C GLU A 103 11.43 2.10 20.59
N GLU A 104 11.27 2.92 19.54
CA GLU A 104 12.10 4.11 19.34
C GLU A 104 11.94 5.16 20.46
N GLU A 105 10.73 5.34 21.00
CA GLU A 105 10.51 6.28 22.11
C GLU A 105 11.17 5.83 23.41
N THR A 106 11.18 4.52 23.69
CA THR A 106 11.81 3.97 24.91
C THR A 106 13.33 4.08 24.88
N GLU A 107 13.97 3.82 23.73
CA GLU A 107 15.43 3.95 23.56
C GLU A 107 15.90 5.41 23.73
N VAL A 108 15.13 6.36 23.21
CA VAL A 108 15.43 7.80 23.34
C VAL A 108 15.31 8.29 24.78
N GLU A 109 14.40 7.71 25.59
CA GLU A 109 14.25 8.07 27.00
C GLU A 109 15.39 7.50 27.88
N GLU A 110 15.87 6.29 27.57
CA GLU A 110 16.99 5.66 28.27
C GLU A 110 18.32 6.38 28.03
N GLU A 111 18.58 6.84 26.80
CA GLU A 111 19.78 7.63 26.49
C GLU A 111 19.81 8.96 27.27
N LYS A 112 18.65 9.61 27.45
CA LYS A 112 18.53 10.86 28.21
C LYS A 112 18.79 10.65 29.71
N LYS A 113 18.37 9.51 30.27
CA LYS A 113 18.63 9.14 31.69
C LYS A 113 20.11 8.85 31.93
N GLN A 114 20.81 8.21 30.99
CA GLN A 114 22.25 7.93 31.12
C GLN A 114 23.13 9.19 31.02
N LYS A 115 22.80 10.13 30.14
CA LYS A 115 23.53 11.41 30.02
C LYS A 115 23.38 12.30 31.27
N LYS A 116 22.21 12.29 31.93
CA LYS A 116 22.01 13.01 33.21
C LYS A 116 22.81 12.43 34.38
N LYS A 117 23.07 11.12 34.42
CA LYS A 117 23.89 10.51 35.48
C LYS A 117 25.39 10.78 35.30
N LYS A 118 25.89 10.88 34.07
CA LYS A 118 27.31 11.22 33.80
C LYS A 118 27.65 12.69 34.03
N GLY A 119 26.70 13.61 33.87
CA GLY A 119 26.91 15.04 34.12
C GLY A 119 26.96 15.46 35.59
N LEU A 120 26.82 14.53 36.54
CA LEU A 120 26.77 14.82 37.98
C LEU A 120 28.10 14.55 38.72
N PHE A 121 29.16 14.13 38.02
CA PHE A 121 30.42 13.69 38.63
C PHE A 121 31.67 14.50 38.22
N GLU A 122 31.51 15.63 37.54
CA GLU A 122 32.62 16.57 37.29
C GLU A 122 32.46 17.81 38.19
N TYR A 123 33.08 17.76 39.38
CA TYR A 123 33.50 18.92 40.16
C TYR A 123 34.74 18.59 41.00
#